data_AF-A0A1I5XAT0-F1
#
_entry.id   AF-A0A1I5XAT0-F1
#
_cell.length_a   1.000
_cell.length_b   1.000
_cell.length_c   1.000
_cell.angle_alpha   90.00
_cell.angle_beta   90.00
_cell.angle_gamma   90.00
#
_symmetry.space_group_name_H-M   'P 1'
#
loop_
_entity.id
_entity.type
_entity.pdbx_description
1 polymer ?
#
loop_
_entity_poly.entity_id
_entity_poly.type
_entity_poly.pdbx_seq_one_letter_code
_entity_poly.pdbx_strand_id
1 'polypeptide(L)' 'MEKIWTELYNAAKAVQNPREISERIEAGGVAAAIEAASGRIYTGVCVDTRLHPWDLCGAQCHVSHDY' A
#
# COMPACT_ATOMS: atom_id res chain seq x y z
N MET A 1 20.16 -10.29 -6.67
CA MET A 1 19.17 -9.43 -5.99
C MET A 1 19.53 -9.47 -4.51
N GLU A 2 19.86 -8.33 -3.89
CA GLU A 2 20.26 -8.31 -2.48
C GLU A 2 19.10 -8.73 -1.57
N LYS A 3 19.40 -9.37 -0.42
CA LYS A 3 18.38 -9.91 0.51
C LYS A 3 17.34 -8.88 0.91
N ILE A 4 17.74 -7.63 1.11
CA ILE A 4 16.86 -6.53 1.55
C ILE A 4 15.73 -6.27 0.55
N TRP A 5 15.99 -6.39 -0.76
CA TRP A 5 14.97 -6.22 -1.80
C TRP A 5 13.95 -7.35 -1.77
N THR A 6 14.39 -8.57 -1.48
CA THR A 6 13.48 -9.72 -1.33
C THR A 6 12.62 -9.58 -0.08
N GLU A 7 13.18 -9.10 1.03
CA GLU A 7 12.44 -8.83 2.26
C GLU A 7 11.40 -7.72 2.07
N LEU A 8 11.79 -6.58 1.47
CA LEU A 8 10.86 -5.50 1.14
C LEU A 8 9.77 -5.95 0.16
N TYR A 9 10.12 -6.71 -0.87
CA TYR A 9 9.16 -7.24 -1.83
C TYR A 9 8.16 -8.19 -1.16
N ASN A 10 8.64 -9.10 -0.31
CA ASN A 10 7.78 -10.01 0.44
C ASN A 10 6.90 -9.27 1.43
N ALA A 11 7.41 -8.24 2.10
CA ALA A 11 6.66 -7.40 3.03
C ALA A 11 5.55 -6.62 2.31
N ALA A 12 5.85 -6.01 1.16
CA ALA A 12 4.86 -5.36 0.32
C ALA A 12 3.79 -6.35 -0.18
N LYS A 13 4.22 -7.54 -0.61
CA LYS A 13 3.30 -8.59 -1.09
C LYS A 13 2.42 -9.16 0.02
N ALA A 14 2.91 -9.22 1.26
CA ALA A 14 2.15 -9.68 2.42
C ALA A 14 1.00 -8.72 2.76
N VAL A 15 1.21 -7.40 2.59
CA VAL A 15 0.16 -6.41 2.84
C VAL A 15 -0.72 -6.13 1.61
N GLN A 16 -0.32 -6.59 0.42
CA GLN A 16 -1.12 -6.48 -0.80
C GLN A 16 -2.38 -7.35 -0.70
N ASN A 17 -3.47 -6.73 -0.29
CA ASN A 17 -4.77 -7.37 -0.14
C ASN A 17 -5.87 -6.52 -0.79
N PRO A 18 -6.07 -6.65 -2.12
CA PRO A 18 -7.08 -5.91 -2.85
C PRO A 18 -8.47 -6.28 -2.34
N ARG A 19 -9.19 -5.29 -1.85
CA ARG A 19 -10.53 -5.43 -1.31
C ARG A 19 -11.37 -4.21 -1.63
N GLU A 20 -12.60 -4.46 -2.01
CA GLU A 20 -13.61 -3.42 -2.12
C GLU A 20 -14.19 -3.17 -0.73
N ILE A 21 -14.04 -1.95 -0.23
CA ILE A 21 -14.61 -1.54 1.07
C ILE A 21 -16.06 -1.07 0.87
N SER A 22 -16.34 -0.44 -0.27
CA SER A 22 -17.69 -0.02 -0.70
C SER A 22 -17.70 0.25 -2.20
N GLU A 23 -18.87 0.45 -2.81
CA GLU A 23 -19.02 0.79 -4.24
C GLU A 23 -18.15 1.97 -4.74
N ARG A 24 -17.63 2.79 -3.81
CA ARG A 24 -16.84 4.00 -4.12
C ARG A 24 -15.44 3.98 -3.50
N ILE A 25 -15.07 2.93 -2.77
CA ILE A 25 -13.79 2.84 -2.05
C ILE A 25 -13.19 1.45 -2.27
N GLU A 26 -12.05 1.43 -2.93
CA GLU A 26 -11.22 0.24 -3.15
C GLU A 26 -9.91 0.41 -2.37
N ALA A 27 -9.38 -0.65 -1.78
CA ALA A 27 -8.13 -0.58 -1.02
C ALA A 27 -7.26 -1.80 -1.29
N GLY A 28 -5.94 -1.63 -1.24
CA GLY A 28 -5.00 -2.74 -1.33
C GLY A 28 -4.68 -3.23 -2.74
N GLY A 29 -5.02 -2.47 -3.79
CA GLY A 29 -4.62 -2.78 -5.17
C GLY A 29 -3.10 -2.71 -5.36
N VAL A 30 -2.47 -1.70 -4.76
CA VAL A 30 -1.03 -1.47 -4.78
C VAL A 30 -0.52 -1.48 -3.34
N ALA A 31 0.59 -2.16 -3.12
CA ALA A 31 1.31 -2.17 -1.86
C ALA A 31 2.74 -1.66 -2.04
N ALA A 32 3.25 -0.99 -1.02
CA ALA A 32 4.62 -0.49 -0.96
C ALA A 32 5.25 -0.88 0.37
N ALA A 33 6.56 -1.14 0.35
CA ALA A 33 7.35 -1.32 1.56
C ALA A 33 8.63 -0.50 1.45
N ILE A 34 8.99 0.19 2.53
CA ILE A 34 10.19 1.02 2.62
C ILE A 34 10.97 0.68 3.88
N GLU A 35 12.28 0.69 3.80
CA GLU A 35 13.16 0.57 4.96
C GLU A 35 13.59 1.98 5.42
N ALA A 36 13.43 2.29 6.69
CA ALA A 36 14.00 3.48 7.29
C ALA A 36 15.47 3.26 7.68
N ALA A 37 16.24 4.34 7.76
CA ALA A 37 17.65 4.30 8.20
C ALA A 37 17.88 3.65 9.57
N SER A 38 16.84 3.50 10.38
CA SER A 38 16.86 2.75 11.66
C SER A 38 16.78 1.22 11.50
N GLY A 39 16.74 0.69 10.28
CA GLY A 39 16.53 -0.75 9.99
C GLY A 39 15.09 -1.21 10.19
N ARG A 40 14.11 -0.29 10.16
CA ARG A 40 12.68 -0.60 10.34
C ARG A 40 12.01 -0.65 8.98
N ILE A 41 11.18 -1.66 8.74
CA ILE A 41 10.41 -1.81 7.51
C ILE A 41 9.00 -1.27 7.76
N TYR A 42 8.57 -0.34 6.91
CA TYR A 42 7.24 0.23 6.89
C TYR A 42 6.51 -0.26 5.66
N THR A 43 5.30 -0.76 5.82
CA THR A 43 4.49 -1.30 4.73
C THR A 43 3.21 -0.49 4.57
N GLY A 44 2.68 -0.40 3.37
CA GLY A 44 1.52 0.42 3.10
C GLY A 44 0.72 -0.08 1.91
N VAL A 45 -0.55 0.32 1.87
CA VAL A 45 -1.46 0.01 0.77
C VAL A 45 -2.11 1.27 0.22
N CYS A 46 -2.39 1.29 -1.08
CA CYS A 46 -3.21 2.34 -1.68
C CYS A 46 -4.67 2.20 -1.23
N VAL A 47 -5.33 3.33 -1.05
CA VAL A 47 -6.78 3.42 -0.90
C VAL A 47 -7.25 4.38 -1.99
N ASP A 48 -8.04 3.84 -2.92
CA ASP A 48 -8.60 4.54 -4.06
C ASP A 48 -10.05 4.90 -3.74
N THR A 49 -10.34 6.20 -3.75
CA THR A 49 -11.70 6.70 -3.53
C THR A 49 -12.22 7.36 -4.80
N ARG A 50 -13.41 6.92 -5.26
CA ARG A 50 -14.09 7.51 -6.41
C ARG A 50 -15.06 8.61 -5.94
N LEU A 51 -14.74 9.85 -6.31
CA LEU A 51 -15.55 11.05 -6.04
C LEU A 51 -15.99 11.66 -7.39
N HIS A 52 -17.29 11.70 -7.67
CA HIS A 52 -17.87 12.29 -8.90
C HIS A 52 -17.71 13.84 -8.96
N PRO A 53 -17.83 14.54 -10.12
CA PRO A 53 -18.14 14.08 -11.49
C PRO A 53 -17.00 14.24 -12.53
N TRP A 54 -15.75 14.53 -12.12
CA TRP A 54 -14.62 14.74 -13.04
C TRP A 54 -13.56 13.61 -13.01
N ASP A 55 -13.90 12.43 -12.50
CA ASP A 55 -13.01 11.24 -12.44
C ASP A 55 -11.55 11.53 -12.03
N LEU A 56 -11.36 12.41 -11.05
CA LEU A 56 -10.08 12.55 -10.38
C LEU A 56 -9.97 11.43 -9.33
N CYS A 57 -9.31 10.34 -9.70
CA CYS A 57 -8.95 9.26 -8.78
C CYS A 57 -8.02 9.81 -7.68
N GLY A 58 -8.51 9.90 -6.45
CA GLY A 58 -7.69 10.20 -5.28
C GLY A 58 -7.11 8.90 -4.72
N ALA A 59 -5.92 8.51 -5.20
CA ALA A 59 -5.14 7.40 -4.65
C ALA A 59 -4.28 7.92 -3.49
N GLN A 60 -4.63 7.59 -2.24
CA GLN A 60 -3.79 7.91 -1.08
C GLN A 60 -3.12 6.62 -0.59
N CYS A 61 -1.79 6.54 -0.68
CA CYS A 61 -1.02 5.46 -0.08
C CYS A 61 -0.96 5.67 1.43
N HIS A 62 -1.61 4.80 2.21
CA HIS A 62 -1.49 4.80 3.66
C HIS A 62 -0.39 3.83 4.07
N VAL A 63 0.71 4.36 4.61
CA VAL A 63 1.81 3.56 5.15
C VAL A 63 1.49 3.27 6.61
N SER A 64 1.23 2.01 6.91
CA SER A 64 0.89 1.52 8.24
C SER A 64 2.17 1.03 8.92
N HIS A 65 2.30 1.26 10.23
CA HIS A 65 3.35 0.61 11.02
C HIS A 65 2.85 -0.80 11.34
N ASP A 66 3.53 -1.83 10.84
CA ASP A 66 3.41 -3.17 11.43
C ASP A 66 4.29 -3.18 12.68
N TYR A 67 3.69 -3.43 13.85
CA TYR A 67 4.31 -3.37 15.18
C TYR A 67 5.36 -4.48 15.40
#